data_AF-A0A538RKR1-F1
#
_entry.id   AF-A0A538RKR1-F1
#
_cell.length_a   1.000
_cell.length_b   1.000
_cell.length_c   1.000
_cell.angle_alpha   90.00
_cell.angle_beta   90.00
_cell.angle_gamma   90.00
#
_symmetry.space_group_name_H-M   'P 1'
#
loop_
_entity.id
_entity.type
_entity.pdbx_description
1 polymer ?
#
loop_
_entity_poly.entity_id
_entity_poly.type
_entity_poly.pdbx_seq_one_letter_code
_entity_poly.pdbx_strand_id
1 'polypeptide(L)'
;MRGVRQHLFTVGILLLAGAMLACGGPRLDAYFKKGVDRLTQDEVTEKLGPPHTAKTPVLGGDSVWTYRFPISDKELASVSLSQLTDTAQQAAALMGKASAEGPKAMLYCYRYILNFDEQKILKQWRREECVPGTHDTLNAK
;
A
#
# COMPACT_ATOMS: atom_id res chain seq x y z
N MET A 1 -33.30 37.64 1.62
CA MET A 1 -32.45 37.17 2.75
C MET A 1 -32.38 35.66 2.94
N ARG A 2 -33.40 34.85 2.59
CA ARG A 2 -33.36 33.37 2.74
C ARG A 2 -32.39 32.65 1.78
N GLY A 3 -32.32 33.07 0.51
CA GLY A 3 -31.42 32.44 -0.49
C GLY A 3 -29.93 32.61 -0.19
N VAL A 4 -29.50 33.80 0.24
CA VAL A 4 -28.08 34.07 0.61
C VAL A 4 -27.63 33.19 1.77
N ARG A 5 -28.50 32.99 2.77
CA ARG A 5 -28.25 32.13 3.92
C ARG A 5 -28.17 30.66 3.51
N GLN A 6 -29.01 30.22 2.57
CA GLN A 6 -28.95 28.87 1.99
C GLN A 6 -27.64 28.62 1.25
N HIS A 7 -27.20 29.54 0.39
CA HIS A 7 -25.93 29.41 -0.33
C HIS A 7 -24.70 29.40 0.61
N LEU A 8 -24.71 30.22 1.67
CA LEU A 8 -23.68 30.19 2.71
C LEU A 8 -23.61 28.84 3.43
N PHE A 9 -24.77 28.24 3.73
CA PHE A 9 -24.82 26.90 4.31
C PHE A 9 -24.32 25.82 3.33
N THR A 10 -24.71 25.87 2.05
CA THR A 10 -24.27 24.90 1.05
C THR A 10 -22.76 24.98 0.81
N VAL A 11 -22.20 26.19 0.72
CA VAL A 11 -20.75 26.42 0.58
C VAL A 11 -20.00 25.94 1.83
N GLY A 12 -20.55 26.20 3.02
CA GLY A 12 -19.97 25.72 4.28
C GLY A 12 -19.93 24.19 4.38
N ILE A 13 -20.99 23.49 3.93
CA ILE A 13 -21.04 22.03 3.90
C ILE A 13 -20.05 21.45 2.86
N LEU A 14 -19.92 22.07 1.69
CA LEU A 14 -18.96 21.65 0.67
C LEU A 14 -17.51 21.81 1.15
N LEU A 15 -17.18 22.90 1.81
CA LEU A 15 -15.84 23.13 2.39
C LEU A 15 -15.53 22.12 3.50
N LEU A 16 -16.50 21.80 4.35
CA LEU A 16 -16.34 20.81 5.42
C LEU A 16 -16.18 19.38 4.86
N ALA A 17 -16.91 19.03 3.81
CA ALA A 17 -16.79 17.73 3.14
C ALA A 17 -15.45 17.57 2.40
N GLY A 18 -14.92 18.64 1.79
CA GLY A 18 -13.61 18.64 1.15
C GLY A 18 -12.45 18.41 2.12
N ALA A 19 -12.57 18.91 3.36
CA ALA A 19 -11.54 18.72 4.38
C ALA A 19 -11.42 17.26 4.87
N MET A 20 -12.48 16.45 4.77
CA MET A 20 -12.46 15.05 5.23
C MET A 20 -11.77 14.08 4.26
N LEU A 21 -11.55 14.47 3.00
CA LEU A 21 -10.90 13.62 1.99
C LEU A 21 -9.36 13.66 2.04
N ALA A 22 -8.77 14.61 2.78
CA ALA A 22 -7.31 14.82 2.80
C ALA A 22 -6.54 13.93 3.81
N CYS A 23 -7.23 13.15 4.64
CA CYS A 23 -6.62 12.28 5.66
C CYS A 23 -6.69 10.78 5.27
N GLY A 24 -6.35 10.45 4.02
CA GLY A 24 -6.60 9.13 3.43
C GLY A 24 -5.40 8.43 2.79
N GLY A 25 -4.16 8.77 3.13
CA GLY A 25 -3.00 7.99 2.66
C GLY A 25 -2.97 6.60 3.33
N PRO A 26 -2.35 5.58 2.72
CA PRO A 26 -2.16 4.29 3.37
C PRO A 26 -1.56 4.51 4.75
N ARG A 27 -2.23 4.00 5.79
CA ARG A 27 -1.88 4.27 7.20
C ARG A 27 -0.39 4.02 7.48
N LEU A 28 0.20 3.07 6.75
CA LEU A 28 1.58 2.67 6.89
C LEU A 28 2.58 3.66 6.25
N ASP A 29 2.29 4.18 5.05
CA ASP A 29 3.08 5.26 4.44
C ASP A 29 3.17 6.47 5.37
N ALA A 30 2.02 6.88 5.93
CA ALA A 30 1.95 8.01 6.84
C ALA A 30 2.75 7.76 8.13
N TYR A 31 2.76 6.51 8.61
CA TYR A 31 3.54 6.10 9.77
C TYR A 31 5.06 6.25 9.51
N PHE A 32 5.57 5.73 8.40
CA PHE A 32 6.99 5.86 8.07
C PHE A 32 7.38 7.28 7.69
N LYS A 33 6.53 8.01 6.96
CA LYS A 33 6.77 9.42 6.61
C LYS A 33 6.96 10.30 7.84
N LYS A 34 6.13 10.12 8.88
CA LYS A 34 6.24 10.84 10.15
C LYS A 34 7.36 10.33 11.06
N GLY A 35 7.89 9.15 10.74
CA GLY A 35 8.87 8.44 11.55
C GLY A 35 10.31 8.56 11.07
N VAL A 36 10.57 9.23 9.94
CA VAL A 36 11.93 9.53 9.50
C VAL A 36 12.65 10.34 10.59
N ASP A 37 13.90 9.97 10.85
CA ASP A 37 14.78 10.50 11.91
C ASP A 37 14.30 10.25 13.34
N ARG A 38 13.29 9.40 13.54
CA ARG A 38 12.71 9.13 14.87
C ARG A 38 12.48 7.66 15.15
N LEU A 39 11.91 6.91 14.21
CA LEU A 39 11.48 5.53 14.43
C LEU A 39 12.68 4.62 14.61
N THR A 40 12.67 3.83 15.68
CA THR A 40 13.68 2.81 15.91
C THR A 40 13.26 1.45 15.35
N GLN A 41 14.23 0.56 15.17
CA GLN A 41 13.97 -0.83 14.79
C GLN A 41 13.01 -1.53 15.76
N ASP A 42 13.13 -1.27 17.06
CA ASP A 42 12.30 -1.91 18.09
C ASP A 42 10.85 -1.42 17.99
N GLU A 43 10.63 -0.11 17.81
CA GLU A 43 9.28 0.46 17.61
C GLU A 43 8.61 -0.08 16.33
N VAL A 44 9.39 -0.25 15.27
CA VAL A 44 8.89 -0.82 14.01
C VAL A 44 8.55 -2.31 14.18
N THR A 45 9.38 -3.06 14.90
CA THR A 45 9.17 -4.48 15.20
C THR A 45 7.97 -4.70 16.12
N GLU A 46 7.80 -3.86 17.13
CA GLU A 46 6.63 -3.89 18.02
C GLU A 46 5.33 -3.70 17.24
N LYS A 47 5.34 -2.78 16.27
CA LYS A 47 4.14 -2.45 15.49
C LYS A 47 3.83 -3.46 14.38
N LEU A 48 4.85 -3.96 13.68
CA LEU A 48 4.69 -4.73 12.43
C LEU A 48 5.14 -6.18 12.55
N GLY A 49 5.78 -6.56 13.66
CA GLY A 49 6.47 -7.83 13.80
C GLY A 49 7.84 -7.84 13.12
N PRO A 50 8.48 -9.01 13.04
CA PRO A 50 9.79 -9.15 12.42
C PRO A 50 9.73 -8.85 10.92
N PRO A 51 10.77 -8.23 10.34
CA PRO A 51 10.85 -8.01 8.91
C PRO A 51 11.01 -9.34 8.16
N HIS A 52 10.59 -9.37 6.90
CA HIS A 52 10.79 -10.53 6.02
C HIS A 52 12.26 -10.70 5.64
N THR A 53 13.02 -9.61 5.61
CA THR A 53 14.46 -9.62 5.41
C THR A 53 15.07 -8.49 6.22
N ALA A 54 16.13 -8.79 6.98
CA ALA A 54 16.96 -7.81 7.67
C ALA A 54 18.41 -8.00 7.21
N LYS A 55 18.93 -7.06 6.43
CA LYS A 55 20.33 -7.04 6.01
C LYS A 55 21.07 -6.07 6.92
N THR A 56 21.94 -6.61 7.78
CA THR A 56 22.82 -5.84 8.64
C THR A 56 24.27 -6.23 8.32
N PRO A 57 25.15 -5.28 7.98
CA PRO A 57 26.56 -5.57 7.76
C PRO A 57 27.20 -6.18 9.00
N VAL A 58 28.07 -7.18 8.80
CA VAL A 58 28.71 -7.95 9.88
C VAL A 58 29.62 -7.08 10.76
N LEU A 59 30.12 -5.95 10.23
CA LEU A 59 31.02 -5.03 10.92
C LEU A 59 30.29 -3.87 11.62
N GLY A 60 28.95 -3.92 11.68
CA GLY A 60 28.15 -2.74 12.03
C GLY A 60 28.01 -1.79 10.83
N GLY A 61 26.97 -0.97 10.84
CA GLY A 61 26.63 -0.10 9.72
C GLY A 61 25.12 0.05 9.55
N ASP A 62 24.75 0.78 8.50
CA ASP A 62 23.37 0.94 8.09
C ASP A 62 22.71 -0.42 7.82
N SER A 63 21.45 -0.54 8.20
CA SER A 63 20.68 -1.78 8.04
C SER A 63 19.47 -1.55 7.17
N VAL A 64 19.20 -2.53 6.32
CA VAL A 64 18.11 -2.49 5.35
C VAL A 64 17.10 -3.57 5.69
N TRP A 65 15.91 -3.16 6.09
CA TRP A 65 14.81 -4.05 6.44
C TRP A 65 13.75 -4.02 5.35
N THR A 66 13.08 -5.16 5.17
CA THR A 66 12.07 -5.35 4.14
C THR A 66 10.82 -5.96 4.75
N TYR A 67 9.68 -5.29 4.57
CA TYR A 67 8.35 -5.82 4.89
C TYR A 67 7.56 -6.03 3.60
N ARG A 68 6.84 -7.15 3.49
CA ARG A 68 5.93 -7.44 2.39
C ARG A 68 4.50 -7.51 2.93
N PHE A 69 3.57 -6.84 2.24
CA PHE A 69 2.15 -6.88 2.56
C PHE A 69 1.37 -7.32 1.32
N PRO A 70 0.53 -8.36 1.39
CA PRO A 70 -0.32 -8.72 0.28
C PRO A 70 -1.26 -7.55 -0.03
N ILE A 71 -1.48 -7.28 -1.31
CA ILE A 71 -2.54 -6.37 -1.74
C ILE A 71 -3.85 -7.06 -1.39
N SER A 72 -4.66 -6.42 -0.53
CA SER A 72 -5.95 -6.98 -0.10
C SER A 72 -6.87 -7.19 -1.29
N ASP A 73 -7.76 -8.20 -1.22
CA ASP A 73 -8.75 -8.50 -2.27
C ASP A 73 -9.56 -7.27 -2.70
N LYS A 74 -9.78 -6.31 -1.79
CA LYS A 74 -10.51 -5.06 -2.07
C LYS A 74 -9.72 -4.08 -2.95
N GLU A 75 -8.39 -4.03 -2.81
CA GLU A 75 -7.53 -3.27 -3.72
C GLU A 75 -7.23 -4.05 -5.01
N LEU A 76 -7.17 -5.38 -4.93
CA LEU A 76 -7.07 -6.21 -6.13
C LEU A 76 -8.34 -6.14 -6.98
N ALA A 77 -9.51 -6.00 -6.34
CA ALA A 77 -10.80 -5.82 -7.01
C ALA A 77 -10.91 -4.46 -7.72
N SER A 78 -10.36 -3.36 -7.18
CA SER A 78 -10.36 -2.06 -7.87
C SER A 78 -9.37 -2.02 -9.04
N VAL A 79 -8.21 -2.69 -8.91
CA VAL A 79 -7.25 -2.88 -10.01
C VAL A 79 -7.83 -3.79 -11.11
N SER A 80 -8.52 -4.87 -10.72
CA SER A 80 -9.23 -5.73 -11.68
C SER A 80 -10.39 -4.98 -12.34
N LEU A 81 -11.17 -4.17 -11.61
CA LEU A 81 -12.29 -3.44 -12.21
C LEU A 81 -11.84 -2.43 -13.27
N SER A 82 -10.71 -1.76 -13.05
CA SER A 82 -10.18 -0.75 -13.97
C SER A 82 -9.61 -1.36 -15.25
N GLN A 83 -9.07 -2.59 -15.20
CA GLN A 83 -8.70 -3.35 -16.39
C GLN A 83 -9.90 -4.03 -17.07
N LEU A 84 -10.92 -4.41 -16.30
CA LEU A 84 -12.15 -5.00 -16.82
C LEU A 84 -13.00 -3.98 -17.57
N THR A 85 -12.99 -2.69 -17.24
CA THR A 85 -13.75 -1.69 -18.03
C THR A 85 -13.25 -1.55 -19.47
N ASP A 86 -11.94 -1.68 -19.70
CA ASP A 86 -11.37 -1.55 -21.04
C ASP A 86 -11.50 -2.84 -21.87
N THR A 87 -11.51 -4.01 -21.22
CA THR A 87 -11.53 -5.31 -21.91
C THR A 87 -12.90 -6.01 -21.89
N ALA A 88 -13.74 -5.81 -20.87
CA ALA A 88 -15.06 -6.43 -20.79
C ALA A 88 -16.02 -5.86 -21.85
N GLN A 89 -15.85 -4.61 -22.28
CA GLN A 89 -16.62 -4.05 -23.38
C GLN A 89 -16.27 -4.70 -24.73
N GLN A 90 -15.08 -5.28 -24.86
CA GLN A 90 -14.63 -6.02 -26.05
C GLN A 90 -14.88 -7.54 -25.94
N ALA A 91 -14.83 -8.11 -24.73
CA ALA A 91 -14.95 -9.56 -24.51
C ALA A 91 -16.38 -10.05 -24.24
N ALA A 92 -17.29 -9.21 -23.73
CA ALA A 92 -18.70 -9.59 -23.51
C ALA A 92 -19.44 -9.92 -24.82
N ALA A 93 -18.91 -9.49 -25.96
CA ALA A 93 -19.44 -9.85 -27.28
C ALA A 93 -19.07 -11.28 -27.73
N LEU A 94 -18.12 -11.97 -27.09
CA LEU A 94 -17.47 -13.13 -27.72
C LEU A 94 -17.51 -14.47 -26.99
N MET A 95 -17.65 -14.60 -25.66
CA MET A 95 -17.53 -15.94 -25.05
C MET A 95 -18.42 -16.21 -23.83
N GLY A 96 -19.20 -17.29 -23.94
CA GLY A 96 -19.93 -17.91 -22.84
C GLY A 96 -19.04 -18.80 -21.96
N LYS A 97 -19.36 -18.81 -20.66
CA LYS A 97 -18.92 -19.74 -19.60
C LYS A 97 -17.44 -20.18 -19.65
N ALA A 98 -16.59 -19.46 -18.91
CA ALA A 98 -15.27 -19.94 -18.51
C ALA A 98 -15.31 -20.60 -17.11
N SER A 99 -14.55 -21.69 -16.99
CA SER A 99 -14.49 -22.68 -15.90
C SER A 99 -14.12 -22.16 -14.50
N ALA A 100 -14.58 -22.90 -13.50
CA ALA A 100 -14.37 -22.69 -12.06
C ALA A 100 -13.01 -23.20 -11.53
N GLU A 101 -11.91 -22.79 -12.16
CA GLU A 101 -10.59 -22.78 -11.52
C GLU A 101 -10.11 -21.34 -11.58
N GLY A 102 -10.36 -20.61 -10.49
CA GLY A 102 -9.99 -19.20 -10.38
C GLY A 102 -8.48 -19.02 -10.60
N PRO A 103 -8.05 -17.91 -11.22
CA PRO A 103 -6.64 -17.67 -11.48
C PRO A 103 -5.82 -17.84 -10.19
N LYS A 104 -4.80 -18.71 -10.20
CA LYS A 104 -3.84 -18.89 -9.10
C LYS A 104 -3.41 -17.49 -8.67
N ALA A 105 -3.85 -17.04 -7.49
CA ALA A 105 -3.80 -15.63 -7.10
C ALA A 105 -2.38 -15.09 -7.32
N MET A 106 -2.19 -14.27 -8.35
CA MET A 106 -0.99 -13.47 -8.50
C MET A 106 -0.90 -12.66 -7.22
N LEU A 107 0.08 -12.96 -6.36
CA LEU A 107 0.25 -12.27 -5.10
C LEU A 107 0.85 -10.92 -5.41
N TYR A 108 0.03 -9.99 -5.84
CA TYR A 108 0.39 -8.59 -5.84
C TYR A 108 0.68 -8.23 -4.38
N CYS A 109 1.89 -7.75 -4.09
CA CYS A 109 2.25 -7.27 -2.78
C CYS A 109 2.88 -5.88 -2.87
N TYR A 110 2.80 -5.13 -1.78
CA TYR A 110 3.68 -3.99 -1.56
C TYR A 110 4.85 -4.42 -0.71
N ARG A 111 6.05 -3.96 -1.09
CA ARG A 111 7.27 -4.12 -0.33
C ARG A 111 7.73 -2.77 0.20
N TYR A 112 7.83 -2.65 1.52
CA TYR A 112 8.40 -1.50 2.21
C TYR A 112 9.85 -1.79 2.53
N ILE A 113 10.75 -0.95 2.04
CA ILE A 113 12.18 -1.05 2.28
C ILE A 113 12.56 0.10 3.19
N LEU A 114 13.08 -0.24 4.37
CA LEU A 114 13.42 0.69 5.45
C LEU A 114 14.94 0.70 5.60
N ASN A 115 15.56 1.87 5.53
CA ASN A 115 16.98 2.08 5.78
C ASN A 115 17.15 2.73 7.15
N PHE A 116 17.78 2.01 8.06
CA PHE A 116 18.17 2.51 9.36
C PHE A 116 19.66 2.84 9.36
N ASP A 117 20.04 3.88 10.09
CA ASP A 117 21.44 4.19 10.36
C ASP A 117 22.07 3.22 11.38
N GLU A 118 23.33 3.46 11.71
CA GLU A 118 24.07 2.74 12.76
C GLU A 118 23.42 2.83 14.15
N GLN A 119 22.66 3.89 14.41
CA GLN A 119 21.92 4.11 15.65
C GLN A 119 20.57 3.40 15.66
N LYS A 120 20.27 2.63 14.60
CA LYS A 120 19.02 1.90 14.38
C LYS A 120 17.81 2.82 14.24
N ILE A 121 18.03 4.05 13.76
CA ILE A 121 17.00 5.06 13.51
C ILE A 121 16.68 5.10 12.02
N LEU A 122 15.39 5.10 11.69
CA LEU A 122 14.90 5.13 10.31
C LEU A 122 15.29 6.45 9.63
N LYS A 123 16.12 6.39 8.59
CA LYS A 123 16.53 7.56 7.79
C LYS A 123 15.78 7.69 6.49
N GLN A 124 15.50 6.55 5.85
CA GLN A 124 14.82 6.54 4.57
C GLN A 124 13.90 5.35 4.48
N TRP A 125 12.82 5.50 3.71
CA TRP A 125 11.95 4.40 3.35
C TRP A 125 11.44 4.57 1.93
N ARG A 126 11.10 3.46 1.29
CA ARG A 126 10.40 3.46 0.01
C ARG A 126 9.41 2.31 -0.06
N ARG A 127 8.33 2.52 -0.81
CA ARG A 127 7.35 1.49 -1.15
C ARG A 127 7.50 1.12 -2.61
N GLU A 128 7.59 -0.17 -2.88
CA GLU A 128 7.62 -0.74 -4.22
C GLU A 128 6.49 -1.76 -4.36
N GLU A 129 5.95 -1.90 -5.57
CA GLU A 129 5.15 -3.05 -5.91
C GLU A 129 6.07 -4.26 -6.09
N CYS A 130 5.68 -5.39 -5.52
CA CYS A 130 6.30 -6.66 -5.82
C CYS A 130 6.04 -7.00 -7.29
N VAL A 131 7.07 -7.41 -8.02
CA VAL A 131 6.88 -8.01 -9.35
C VAL A 131 5.97 -9.23 -9.16
N PRO A 132 4.86 -9.33 -9.90
CA PRO A 132 3.94 -10.44 -9.73
C PRO A 132 4.67 -11.72 -10.14
N GLY A 133 4.93 -12.56 -9.13
CA GLY A 133 5.51 -13.89 -9.26
C GLY A 133 4.61 -14.90 -8.58
N THR A 134 4.76 -16.17 -8.91
CA THR A 134 4.06 -17.24 -8.18
C THR A 134 4.57 -17.29 -6.74
N HIS A 135 3.73 -17.74 -5.80
CA HIS A 135 4.10 -17.97 -4.40
C HIS A 135 5.46 -18.69 -4.25
N ASP A 136 5.75 -19.61 -5.18
CA ASP A 136 6.98 -20.40 -5.23
C ASP A 136 8.22 -19.55 -5.62
N THR A 137 8.06 -18.61 -6.55
CA THR A 137 9.14 -17.67 -6.94
C THR A 137 9.40 -16.58 -5.90
N LEU A 138 8.40 -16.20 -5.11
CA LEU A 138 8.52 -15.12 -4.12
C LEU A 138 9.15 -15.57 -2.79
N ASN A 139 9.13 -16.87 -2.50
CA ASN A 139 9.69 -17.49 -1.29
C ASN A 139 10.98 -18.30 -1.56
N ALA A 140 11.50 -18.30 -2.78
CA ALA A 140 12.76 -18.95 -3.10
C ALA A 140 13.92 -18.24 -2.35
N LYS A 141 14.72 -19.07 -1.69
CA LYS A 141 15.73 -18.71 -0.68
C LYS A 141 17.00 -18.13 -1.30
#